data_AF-A0A970BCY0-F1
#
_entry.id   AF-A0A970BCY0-F1
#
_cell.length_a   1.000
_cell.length_b   1.000
_cell.length_c   1.000
_cell.angle_alpha   90.00
_cell.angle_beta   90.00
_cell.angle_gamma   90.00
#
_symmetry.space_group_name_H-M   'P 1'
#
loop_
_entity.id
_entity.type
_entity.pdbx_description
1 polymer ?
#
loop_
_entity_poly.entity_id
_entity_poly.type
_entity_poly.pdbx_seq_one_letter_code
_entity_poly.pdbx_strand_id
1 'polypeptide(L)'
;AEGVAGDGFPRYAAVDGMTTVMEYLAQPLDVQTNTAALSVTAAGEGWQVAAGDGRLYHSRALILTPPVPQSLALLDAGNVSLTAVDRAALERIQYAPSITGLVWVEGGVNLPEPGALQRPLHPISWIADNQRKGISPKAALITMHVNPRHSQLWQAAPDGEVRGLLREELRPYLAPDARIRQMKIYRWPYALPIALHPERTLLAANLPPLVFAGDAFNGPRVEGAVLSGLAAAVRRPLL
;
A
#
# COMPACT_ATOMS: atom_id res chain seq x y z
N ALA A 1 -12.58 -6.02 32.59
CA ALA A 1 -11.77 -6.86 31.69
C ALA A 1 -10.71 -5.96 31.08
N GLU A 2 -9.45 -6.23 31.38
CA GLU A 2 -8.30 -5.41 30.99
C GLU A 2 -8.25 -5.25 29.47
N GLY A 3 -8.60 -4.06 28.99
CA GLY A 3 -8.39 -3.68 27.60
C GLY A 3 -6.90 -3.59 27.36
N VAL A 4 -6.42 -4.23 26.29
CA VAL A 4 -5.04 -4.09 25.82
C VAL A 4 -4.75 -2.60 25.72
N ALA A 5 -3.91 -2.09 26.63
CA ALA A 5 -3.40 -0.73 26.56
C ALA A 5 -2.78 -0.55 25.17
N GLY A 6 -3.24 0.45 24.41
CA GLY A 6 -2.66 0.78 23.11
C GLY A 6 -1.15 1.00 23.25
N ASP A 7 -0.42 0.91 22.14
CA ASP A 7 1.05 1.08 22.07
C ASP A 7 1.58 2.46 22.54
N GLY A 8 0.72 3.32 23.09
CA GLY A 8 1.06 4.62 23.66
C GLY A 8 1.05 5.77 22.64
N PHE A 9 0.76 5.49 21.37
CA PHE A 9 0.83 6.50 20.31
C PHE A 9 -0.55 6.90 19.79
N PRO A 10 -0.80 8.19 19.51
CA PRO A 10 -2.03 8.63 18.87
C PRO A 10 -2.16 8.01 17.47
N ARG A 11 -3.39 7.63 17.11
CA ARG A 11 -3.74 7.13 15.78
C ARG A 11 -4.50 8.23 15.04
N TYR A 12 -4.08 8.53 13.82
CA TYR A 12 -4.72 9.52 12.96
C TYR A 12 -5.42 8.82 11.80
N ALA A 13 -6.58 9.35 11.40
CA ALA A 13 -7.31 8.94 10.21
C ALA A 13 -7.98 10.16 9.59
N ALA A 14 -8.03 10.22 8.26
CA ALA A 14 -8.81 11.23 7.56
C ALA A 14 -10.30 10.94 7.65
N VAL A 15 -11.10 11.98 7.90
CA VAL A 15 -12.55 11.89 8.14
C VAL A 15 -13.28 11.30 6.93
N ASP A 16 -12.91 11.75 5.72
CA ASP A 16 -13.50 11.29 4.46
C ASP A 16 -12.72 10.13 3.80
N GLY A 17 -11.91 9.42 4.59
CA GLY A 17 -11.07 8.31 4.13
C GLY A 17 -9.65 8.74 3.75
N MET A 18 -8.69 7.82 3.89
CA MET A 18 -7.26 8.14 3.77
C MET A 18 -6.82 8.69 2.41
N THR A 19 -7.58 8.40 1.33
CA THR A 19 -7.29 8.91 -0.01
C THR A 19 -7.36 10.42 -0.10
N THR A 20 -8.21 11.08 0.69
CA THR A 20 -8.40 12.54 0.62
C THR A 20 -7.15 13.31 1.04
N VAL A 21 -6.30 12.72 1.89
CA VAL A 21 -4.99 13.31 2.23
C VAL A 21 -4.12 13.39 0.98
N MET A 22 -4.10 12.33 0.16
CA MET A 22 -3.29 12.29 -1.06
C MET A 22 -3.89 13.18 -2.15
N GLU A 23 -5.22 13.20 -2.30
CA GLU A 23 -5.91 14.08 -3.24
C GLU A 23 -5.64 15.56 -2.94
N TYR A 24 -5.66 15.94 -1.65
CA TYR A 24 -5.31 17.29 -1.22
C TYR A 24 -3.87 17.66 -1.59
N LEU A 25 -2.90 16.77 -1.33
CA LEU A 25 -1.49 16.99 -1.68
C LEU A 25 -1.25 17.04 -3.20
N ALA A 26 -2.12 16.40 -3.98
CA ALA A 26 -2.01 16.33 -5.44
C ALA A 26 -2.60 17.55 -6.17
N GLN A 27 -3.38 18.41 -5.51
CA GLN A 27 -4.04 19.57 -6.12
C GLN A 27 -3.13 20.48 -6.97
N PRO A 28 -1.88 20.79 -6.58
CA PRO A 28 -1.01 21.67 -7.38
C PRO A 28 -0.25 20.92 -8.49
N LEU A 29 -0.47 19.61 -8.66
CA LEU A 29 0.31 18.77 -9.58
C LEU A 29 -0.49 18.43 -10.84
N ASP A 30 0.22 18.23 -11.95
CA ASP A 30 -0.35 17.58 -13.14
C ASP A 30 -0.37 16.06 -12.91
N VAL A 31 -1.55 15.53 -12.56
CA VAL A 31 -1.74 14.11 -12.24
C VAL A 31 -2.52 13.41 -13.34
N GLN A 32 -1.88 12.41 -13.94
CA GLN A 32 -2.49 11.52 -14.92
C GLN A 32 -2.96 10.24 -14.23
N THR A 33 -4.28 10.03 -14.14
CA THR A 33 -4.89 8.81 -13.59
C THR A 33 -5.35 7.89 -14.72
N ASN A 34 -5.56 6.60 -14.42
CA ASN A 34 -5.88 5.57 -15.43
C ASN A 34 -4.82 5.43 -16.54
N THR A 35 -3.58 5.85 -16.25
CA THR A 35 -2.44 5.82 -17.17
C THR A 35 -1.37 4.95 -16.55
N ALA A 36 -1.35 3.66 -16.88
CA ALA A 36 -0.31 2.74 -16.41
C ALA A 36 1.00 2.99 -17.17
N ALA A 37 2.10 3.26 -16.46
CA ALA A 37 3.42 3.19 -17.05
C ALA A 37 3.75 1.72 -17.37
N LEU A 38 4.26 1.45 -18.57
CA LEU A 38 4.59 0.10 -19.05
C LEU A 38 6.09 -0.13 -19.17
N SER A 39 6.84 0.90 -19.54
CA SER A 39 8.30 0.84 -19.61
C SER A 39 8.93 2.21 -19.43
N VAL A 40 10.18 2.21 -19.00
CA VAL A 40 11.01 3.40 -18.83
C VAL A 40 12.29 3.19 -19.63
N THR A 41 12.63 4.14 -20.48
CA THR A 41 13.84 4.11 -21.32
C THR A 41 14.68 5.36 -21.07
N ALA A 42 16.00 5.21 -21.10
CA ALA A 42 16.90 6.36 -21.11
C ALA A 42 16.87 7.01 -22.51
N ALA A 43 16.70 8.33 -22.54
CA ALA A 43 16.62 9.11 -23.78
C ALA A 43 17.51 10.35 -23.67
N GLY A 44 18.73 10.27 -24.20
CA GLY A 44 19.74 11.34 -24.06
C GLY A 44 20.11 11.55 -22.59
N GLU A 45 20.00 12.80 -22.11
CA GLU A 45 20.23 13.17 -20.69
C GLU A 45 18.98 13.00 -19.80
N GLY A 46 17.95 12.29 -20.27
CA GLY A 46 16.67 12.18 -19.58
C GLY A 46 15.99 10.82 -19.77
N TRP A 47 14.69 10.83 -19.58
CA TRP A 47 13.83 9.65 -19.54
C TRP A 47 12.67 9.79 -20.50
N GLN A 48 12.26 8.65 -21.04
CA GLN A 48 10.99 8.48 -21.74
C GLN A 48 10.20 7.35 -21.08
N VAL A 49 8.95 7.63 -20.71
CA VAL A 49 8.01 6.66 -20.13
C VAL A 49 6.93 6.36 -21.15
N ALA A 50 6.77 5.08 -21.51
CA ALA A 50 5.66 4.62 -22.34
C ALA A 50 4.48 4.21 -21.46
N ALA A 51 3.30 4.72 -21.77
CA ALA A 51 2.08 4.43 -21.04
C ALA A 51 1.13 3.50 -21.81
N GLY A 52 0.24 2.82 -21.09
CA GLY A 52 -0.71 1.86 -21.64
C GLY A 52 -1.80 2.45 -22.53
N ASP A 53 -1.95 3.76 -22.54
CA ASP A 53 -2.81 4.49 -23.48
C ASP A 53 -2.07 4.91 -24.77
N GLY A 54 -0.81 4.48 -24.94
CA GLY A 54 0.04 4.77 -26.09
C GLY A 54 0.77 6.11 -26.00
N ARG A 55 0.56 6.93 -24.97
CA ARG A 55 1.29 8.20 -24.78
C ARG A 55 2.73 7.95 -24.36
N LEU A 56 3.61 8.85 -24.78
CA LEU A 56 4.99 8.94 -24.33
C LEU A 56 5.17 10.20 -23.50
N TYR A 57 5.80 10.07 -22.33
CA TYR A 57 6.12 11.18 -21.45
C TYR A 57 7.64 11.33 -21.38
N HIS A 58 8.13 12.57 -21.46
CA HIS A 58 9.55 12.88 -21.38
C HIS A 58 9.86 13.69 -20.14
N SER A 59 10.98 13.40 -19.50
CA SER A 59 11.46 14.14 -18.34
C SER A 59 12.97 14.16 -18.27
N ARG A 60 13.54 15.10 -17.52
CA ARG A 60 14.98 15.16 -17.24
C ARG A 60 15.40 14.25 -16.08
N ALA A 61 14.46 13.92 -15.22
CA ALA A 61 14.66 13.11 -14.04
C ALA A 61 13.43 12.22 -13.82
N LEU A 62 13.63 11.08 -13.17
CA LEU A 62 12.57 10.13 -12.86
C LEU A 62 12.63 9.77 -11.38
N ILE A 63 11.48 9.76 -10.72
CA ILE A 63 11.32 9.24 -9.36
C ILE A 63 10.38 8.05 -9.45
N LEU A 64 10.88 6.86 -9.09
CA LEU A 64 10.08 5.65 -9.00
C LEU A 64 9.64 5.43 -7.55
N THR A 65 8.34 5.63 -7.31
CA THR A 65 7.66 5.38 -6.04
C THR A 65 6.79 4.11 -5.95
N PRO A 66 6.56 3.31 -7.03
CA PRO A 66 5.96 1.99 -6.86
C PRO A 66 6.84 1.07 -6.00
N PRO A 67 6.26 0.02 -5.37
CA PRO A 67 7.02 -1.08 -4.79
C PRO A 67 8.16 -1.52 -5.70
N VAL A 68 9.34 -1.71 -5.11
CA VAL A 68 10.60 -1.90 -5.83
C VAL A 68 10.54 -2.99 -6.92
N PRO A 69 9.90 -4.16 -6.73
CA PRO A 69 9.73 -5.13 -7.81
C PRO A 69 9.00 -4.58 -9.04
N GLN A 70 8.01 -3.71 -8.86
CA GLN A 70 7.29 -3.07 -9.97
C GLN A 70 8.16 -2.01 -10.64
N SER A 71 8.94 -1.26 -9.86
CA SER A 71 9.90 -0.28 -10.37
C SER A 71 11.00 -0.94 -11.20
N LEU A 72 11.54 -2.09 -10.76
CA LEU A 72 12.52 -2.87 -11.54
C LEU A 72 11.91 -3.41 -12.84
N ALA A 73 10.65 -3.90 -12.79
CA ALA A 73 9.97 -4.39 -13.99
C ALA A 73 9.81 -3.30 -15.07
N LEU A 74 9.56 -2.05 -14.68
CA LEU A 74 9.50 -0.91 -15.62
C LEU A 74 10.84 -0.65 -16.32
N LEU A 75 11.96 -0.78 -15.59
CA LEU A 75 13.30 -0.62 -16.14
C LEU A 75 13.67 -1.79 -17.06
N ASP A 76 13.36 -3.02 -16.63
CA ASP A 76 13.61 -4.23 -17.41
C ASP A 76 12.83 -4.20 -18.74
N ALA A 77 11.56 -3.78 -18.70
CA ALA A 77 10.74 -3.61 -19.91
C ALA A 77 11.28 -2.54 -20.88
N GLY A 78 12.07 -1.58 -20.41
CA GLY A 78 12.74 -0.58 -21.22
C GLY A 78 14.23 -0.83 -21.46
N ASN A 79 14.74 -2.01 -21.11
CA ASN A 79 16.15 -2.38 -21.23
C ASN A 79 17.12 -1.42 -20.51
N VAL A 80 16.68 -0.81 -19.40
CA VAL A 80 17.52 0.06 -18.58
C VAL A 80 18.27 -0.78 -17.55
N SER A 81 19.61 -0.82 -17.68
CA SER A 81 20.46 -1.56 -16.76
C SER A 81 20.94 -0.67 -15.61
N LEU A 82 20.68 -1.11 -14.39
CA LEU A 82 21.30 -0.55 -13.18
C LEU A 82 22.72 -1.10 -13.01
N THR A 83 23.54 -0.44 -12.19
CA THR A 83 24.79 -1.04 -11.73
C THR A 83 24.48 -2.31 -10.92
N ALA A 84 25.41 -3.28 -10.89
CA ALA A 84 25.23 -4.51 -10.13
C ALA A 84 24.99 -4.25 -8.63
N VAL A 85 25.62 -3.20 -8.08
CA VAL A 85 25.45 -2.79 -6.68
C VAL A 85 24.06 -2.23 -6.43
N ASP A 86 23.58 -1.32 -7.28
CA ASP A 86 22.24 -0.73 -7.14
C ASP A 86 21.14 -1.77 -7.31
N ARG A 87 21.26 -2.64 -8.32
CA ARG A 87 20.29 -3.74 -8.52
C ARG A 87 20.26 -4.67 -7.31
N ALA A 88 21.41 -5.12 -6.82
CA ALA A 88 21.47 -5.98 -5.63
C ALA A 88 20.95 -5.29 -4.36
N ALA A 89 21.09 -3.97 -4.23
CA ALA A 89 20.52 -3.21 -3.12
C ALA A 89 18.98 -3.18 -3.19
N LEU A 90 18.41 -2.97 -4.37
CA LEU A 90 16.97 -2.93 -4.59
C LEU A 90 16.33 -4.32 -4.47
N GLU A 91 16.95 -5.38 -5.01
CA GLU A 91 16.43 -6.75 -4.95
C GLU A 91 16.44 -7.35 -3.54
N ARG A 92 17.27 -6.81 -2.62
CA ARG A 92 17.23 -7.20 -1.20
C ARG A 92 15.98 -6.73 -0.47
N ILE A 93 15.27 -5.75 -1.01
CA ILE A 93 14.02 -5.25 -0.43
C ILE A 93 12.93 -6.30 -0.64
N GLN A 94 12.26 -6.66 0.45
CA GLN A 94 11.22 -7.69 0.45
C GLN A 94 9.92 -7.12 1.00
N TYR A 95 8.80 -7.63 0.51
CA TYR A 95 7.47 -7.24 0.97
C TYR A 95 6.70 -8.47 1.44
N ALA A 96 6.02 -8.33 2.56
CA ALA A 96 4.96 -9.24 2.96
C ALA A 96 3.65 -8.83 2.29
N PRO A 97 2.87 -9.79 1.76
CA PRO A 97 1.59 -9.50 1.19
C PRO A 97 0.52 -9.38 2.26
N SER A 98 -0.61 -8.75 1.91
CA SER A 98 -1.79 -8.66 2.77
C SER A 98 -3.06 -8.98 1.99
N ILE A 99 -3.99 -9.68 2.62
CA ILE A 99 -5.36 -9.84 2.13
C ILE A 99 -6.28 -9.01 3.03
N THR A 100 -7.09 -8.16 2.41
CA THR A 100 -8.06 -7.31 3.09
C THR A 100 -9.46 -7.64 2.61
N GLY A 101 -10.35 -7.93 3.55
CA GLY A 101 -11.78 -8.02 3.32
C GLY A 101 -12.46 -6.68 3.60
N LEU A 102 -13.33 -6.24 2.71
CA LEU A 102 -14.32 -5.20 2.96
C LEU A 102 -15.69 -5.84 2.95
N VAL A 103 -16.37 -5.83 4.09
CA VAL A 103 -17.64 -6.52 4.31
C VAL A 103 -18.75 -5.50 4.54
N TRP A 104 -19.77 -5.51 3.69
CA TRP A 104 -20.97 -4.71 3.90
C TRP A 104 -22.00 -5.53 4.67
N VAL A 105 -22.42 -4.99 5.83
CA VAL A 105 -23.44 -5.56 6.70
C VAL A 105 -24.69 -4.66 6.69
N GLU A 106 -25.85 -5.28 6.57
CA GLU A 106 -27.14 -4.68 6.94
C GLU A 106 -27.49 -5.14 8.36
N GLY A 107 -27.91 -4.21 9.24
CA GLY A 107 -28.15 -4.49 10.66
C GLY A 107 -26.96 -4.13 11.55
N GLY A 108 -27.03 -4.51 12.84
CA GLY A 108 -26.04 -4.12 13.85
C GLY A 108 -24.74 -4.92 13.79
N VAL A 109 -23.61 -4.24 14.03
CA VAL A 109 -22.29 -4.85 14.25
C VAL A 109 -21.75 -4.41 15.62
N ASN A 110 -21.60 -5.37 16.52
CA ASN A 110 -21.25 -5.20 17.92
C ASN A 110 -19.74 -5.39 18.16
N LEU A 111 -18.90 -4.58 17.49
CA LEU A 111 -17.49 -4.49 17.85
C LEU A 111 -17.34 -3.73 19.18
N PRO A 112 -16.41 -4.12 20.07
CA PRO A 112 -16.16 -3.36 21.29
C PRO A 112 -15.59 -1.97 20.96
N GLU A 113 -15.76 -1.01 21.88
CA GLU A 113 -15.13 0.31 21.77
C GLU A 113 -13.62 0.17 21.51
N PRO A 114 -13.04 0.94 20.57
CA PRO A 114 -13.62 2.08 19.83
C PRO A 114 -14.30 1.71 18.49
N GLY A 115 -14.71 0.45 18.29
CA GLY A 115 -15.21 -0.06 17.01
C GLY A 115 -14.11 -0.72 16.17
N ALA A 116 -13.02 -1.12 16.81
CA ALA A 116 -11.92 -1.83 16.17
C ALA A 116 -11.29 -2.84 17.13
N LEU A 117 -10.70 -3.88 16.56
CA LEU A 117 -10.06 -4.98 17.27
C LEU A 117 -8.68 -5.28 16.67
N GLN A 118 -7.69 -5.45 17.54
CA GLN A 118 -6.38 -5.99 17.20
C GLN A 118 -6.25 -7.38 17.82
N ARG A 119 -5.96 -8.37 16.99
CA ARG A 119 -5.96 -9.79 17.34
C ARG A 119 -4.79 -10.49 16.62
N PRO A 120 -3.52 -10.11 16.87
CA PRO A 120 -2.38 -10.49 16.02
C PRO A 120 -2.18 -11.99 15.82
N LEU A 121 -2.65 -12.81 16.77
CA LEU A 121 -2.55 -14.27 16.73
C LEU A 121 -3.74 -14.96 16.03
N HIS A 122 -4.79 -14.22 15.66
CA HIS A 122 -5.98 -14.75 15.00
C HIS A 122 -5.82 -14.74 13.48
N PRO A 123 -6.59 -15.56 12.73
CA PRO A 123 -6.61 -15.54 11.27
C PRO A 123 -6.89 -14.15 10.69
N ILE A 124 -7.78 -13.39 11.34
CA ILE A 124 -8.02 -11.97 11.06
C ILE A 124 -7.40 -11.16 12.18
N SER A 125 -6.25 -10.54 11.88
CA SER A 125 -5.42 -9.82 12.85
C SER A 125 -5.96 -8.44 13.20
N TRP A 126 -6.81 -7.87 12.35
CA TRP A 126 -7.42 -6.57 12.59
C TRP A 126 -8.81 -6.50 11.99
N ILE A 127 -9.76 -5.93 12.73
CA ILE A 127 -11.12 -5.65 12.29
C ILE A 127 -11.45 -4.21 12.68
N ALA A 128 -12.09 -3.45 11.80
CA ALA A 128 -12.67 -2.16 12.18
C ALA A 128 -13.95 -1.86 11.43
N ASP A 129 -14.86 -1.22 12.14
CA ASP A 129 -16.07 -0.64 11.59
C ASP A 129 -15.79 0.77 11.06
N ASN A 130 -15.88 0.94 9.73
CA ASN A 130 -15.66 2.23 9.10
C ASN A 130 -16.79 3.23 9.34
N GLN A 131 -17.99 2.77 9.72
CA GLN A 131 -19.08 3.67 10.11
C GLN A 131 -18.72 4.36 11.42
N ARG A 132 -18.23 3.60 12.40
CA ARG A 132 -17.79 4.13 13.70
C ARG A 132 -16.54 5.01 13.61
N LYS A 133 -15.69 4.78 12.60
CA LYS A 133 -14.58 5.68 12.27
C LYS A 133 -15.03 6.98 11.59
N GLY A 134 -16.30 7.12 11.21
CA GLY A 134 -16.85 8.28 10.49
C GLY A 134 -16.68 8.23 8.97
N ILE A 135 -16.05 7.19 8.41
CA ILE A 135 -15.71 7.09 6.98
C ILE A 135 -16.91 6.65 6.13
N SER A 136 -17.78 5.78 6.67
CA SER A 136 -18.95 5.25 5.95
C SER A 136 -20.26 5.54 6.70
N PRO A 137 -20.68 6.80 6.85
CA PRO A 137 -21.81 7.17 7.72
C PRO A 137 -23.14 6.52 7.31
N LYS A 138 -23.28 6.15 6.03
CA LYS A 138 -24.52 5.59 5.45
C LYS A 138 -24.54 4.06 5.38
N ALA A 139 -23.46 3.36 5.77
CA ALA A 139 -23.39 1.91 5.68
C ALA A 139 -22.37 1.32 6.68
N ALA A 140 -22.73 0.21 7.32
CA ALA A 140 -21.80 -0.57 8.13
C ALA A 140 -20.83 -1.34 7.22
N LEU A 141 -19.67 -0.72 6.97
CA LEU A 141 -18.58 -1.30 6.19
C LEU A 141 -17.47 -1.74 7.12
N ILE A 142 -17.26 -3.05 7.24
CA ILE A 142 -16.24 -3.62 8.12
C ILE A 142 -15.00 -3.95 7.30
N THR A 143 -13.86 -3.34 7.65
CA THR A 143 -12.55 -3.72 7.09
C THR A 143 -11.94 -4.79 7.97
N MET A 144 -11.44 -5.85 7.37
CA MET A 144 -10.81 -6.99 8.03
C MET A 144 -9.47 -7.28 7.37
N HIS A 145 -8.39 -7.31 8.14
CA HIS A 145 -7.07 -7.72 7.63
C HIS A 145 -6.80 -9.16 8.01
N VAL A 146 -6.55 -9.98 7.00
CA VAL A 146 -6.01 -11.33 7.19
C VAL A 146 -4.59 -11.19 7.73
N ASN A 147 -4.23 -12.03 8.70
CA ASN A 147 -2.92 -11.97 9.32
C ASN A 147 -1.79 -12.23 8.29
N PRO A 148 -0.54 -11.83 8.58
CA PRO A 148 0.55 -11.96 7.61
C PRO A 148 0.80 -13.40 7.15
N ARG A 149 0.73 -14.39 8.06
CA ARG A 149 0.96 -15.80 7.74
C ARG A 149 -0.06 -16.34 6.75
N HIS A 150 -1.36 -16.13 7.01
CA HIS A 150 -2.43 -16.56 6.12
C HIS A 150 -2.43 -15.75 4.82
N SER A 151 -2.14 -14.44 4.89
CA SER A 151 -2.01 -13.61 3.69
C SER A 151 -0.95 -14.15 2.74
N GLN A 152 0.19 -14.62 3.27
CA GLN A 152 1.24 -15.28 2.46
C GLN A 152 0.75 -16.58 1.83
N LEU A 153 0.12 -17.46 2.61
CA LEU A 153 -0.31 -18.78 2.15
C LEU A 153 -1.46 -18.71 1.14
N TRP A 154 -2.33 -17.70 1.26
CA TRP A 154 -3.61 -17.65 0.55
C TRP A 154 -3.65 -16.62 -0.58
N GLN A 155 -2.51 -16.08 -1.02
CA GLN A 155 -2.47 -15.13 -2.15
C GLN A 155 -3.18 -15.69 -3.39
N ALA A 156 -2.93 -16.95 -3.72
CA ALA A 156 -3.54 -17.65 -4.85
C ALA A 156 -4.83 -18.41 -4.49
N ALA A 157 -5.30 -18.33 -3.24
CA ALA A 157 -6.51 -19.03 -2.83
C ALA A 157 -7.75 -18.42 -3.51
N PRO A 158 -8.74 -19.25 -3.89
CA PRO A 158 -10.02 -18.77 -4.42
C PRO A 158 -10.70 -17.79 -3.46
N ASP A 159 -11.37 -16.79 -4.03
CA ASP A 159 -12.13 -15.78 -3.26
C ASP A 159 -13.16 -16.40 -2.30
N GLY A 160 -13.74 -17.55 -2.65
CA GLY A 160 -14.72 -18.24 -1.81
C GLY A 160 -14.16 -18.65 -0.45
N GLU A 161 -12.91 -19.15 -0.40
CA GLU A 161 -12.26 -19.58 0.83
C GLU A 161 -11.99 -18.39 1.76
N VAL A 162 -11.46 -17.30 1.20
CA VAL A 162 -11.23 -16.05 1.93
C VAL A 162 -12.56 -15.48 2.46
N ARG A 163 -13.64 -15.49 1.66
CA ARG A 163 -14.98 -15.06 2.12
C ARG A 163 -15.52 -15.95 3.23
N GLY A 164 -15.25 -17.26 3.20
CA GLY A 164 -15.60 -18.19 4.27
C GLY A 164 -14.94 -17.77 5.59
N LEU A 165 -13.61 -17.58 5.57
CA LEU A 165 -12.86 -17.12 6.74
C LEU A 165 -13.38 -15.78 7.28
N LEU A 166 -13.57 -14.78 6.40
CA LEU A 166 -14.08 -13.47 6.79
C LEU A 166 -15.45 -13.58 7.47
N ARG A 167 -16.33 -14.47 6.98
CA ARG A 167 -17.66 -14.70 7.54
C ARG A 167 -17.57 -15.31 8.93
N GLU A 168 -16.77 -16.35 9.09
CA GLU A 168 -16.59 -17.05 10.36
C GLU A 168 -16.05 -16.11 11.44
N GLU A 169 -15.06 -15.29 11.07
CA GLU A 169 -14.38 -14.36 11.98
C GLU A 169 -15.22 -13.13 12.34
N LEU A 170 -16.14 -12.72 11.46
CA LEU A 170 -17.07 -11.60 11.72
C LEU A 170 -18.32 -12.04 12.49
N ARG A 171 -18.76 -13.29 12.34
CA ARG A 171 -20.01 -13.82 12.90
C ARG A 171 -20.22 -13.51 14.39
N PRO A 172 -19.21 -13.62 15.29
CA PRO A 172 -19.40 -13.32 16.71
C PRO A 172 -19.81 -11.88 17.01
N TYR A 173 -19.59 -10.95 16.07
CA TYR A 173 -19.88 -9.54 16.24
C TYR A 173 -21.17 -9.10 15.53
N LEU A 174 -21.84 -9.99 14.79
CA LEU A 174 -23.09 -9.66 14.11
C LEU A 174 -24.27 -9.70 15.09
N ALA A 175 -25.15 -8.71 15.02
CA ALA A 175 -26.44 -8.79 15.69
C ALA A 175 -27.28 -9.96 15.11
N PRO A 176 -28.24 -10.52 15.87
CA PRO A 176 -29.03 -11.68 15.42
C PRO A 176 -29.75 -11.50 14.08
N ASP A 177 -30.17 -10.27 13.76
CA ASP A 177 -30.87 -9.88 12.54
C ASP A 177 -29.95 -9.36 11.42
N ALA A 178 -28.64 -9.25 11.70
CA ALA A 178 -27.68 -8.70 10.76
C ALA A 178 -27.38 -9.66 9.60
N ARG A 179 -27.18 -9.09 8.41
CA ARG A 179 -26.95 -9.82 7.15
C ARG A 179 -25.74 -9.28 6.44
N ILE A 180 -24.79 -10.15 6.11
CA ILE A 180 -23.70 -9.80 5.21
C ILE A 180 -24.24 -9.75 3.78
N ARG A 181 -24.23 -8.55 3.19
CA ARG A 181 -24.76 -8.30 1.84
C ARG A 181 -23.73 -8.54 0.75
N GLN A 182 -22.52 -8.05 1.00
CA GLN A 182 -21.44 -8.14 0.03
C GLN A 182 -20.10 -8.26 0.75
N MET A 183 -19.18 -8.99 0.14
CA MET A 183 -17.78 -9.03 0.53
C MET A 183 -16.93 -8.74 -0.69
N LYS A 184 -15.99 -7.81 -0.56
CA LYS A 184 -14.95 -7.57 -1.56
C LYS A 184 -13.60 -7.92 -0.95
N ILE A 185 -12.78 -8.62 -1.72
CA ILE A 185 -11.44 -9.02 -1.31
C ILE A 185 -10.43 -8.19 -2.10
N TYR A 186 -9.46 -7.65 -1.40
CA TYR A 186 -8.31 -6.95 -1.95
C TYR A 186 -7.06 -7.74 -1.60
N ARG A 187 -6.20 -7.97 -2.59
CA ARG A 187 -4.90 -8.62 -2.42
C ARG A 187 -3.82 -7.62 -2.73
N TRP A 188 -2.95 -7.42 -1.75
CA TRP A 188 -1.85 -6.47 -1.79
C TRP A 188 -0.55 -7.27 -1.77
N PRO A 189 0.03 -7.62 -2.93
CA PRO A 189 1.25 -8.44 -2.97
C PRO A 189 2.46 -7.74 -2.32
N TYR A 190 2.46 -6.41 -2.33
CA TYR A 190 3.52 -5.57 -1.78
C TYR A 190 3.01 -4.68 -0.64
N ALA A 191 2.32 -5.27 0.34
CA ALA A 191 1.59 -4.51 1.36
C ALA A 191 2.48 -3.89 2.44
N LEU A 192 3.53 -4.61 2.85
CA LEU A 192 4.38 -4.23 3.98
C LEU A 192 5.84 -4.56 3.66
N PRO A 193 6.75 -3.58 3.53
CA PRO A 193 8.15 -3.91 3.36
C PRO A 193 8.72 -4.48 4.67
N ILE A 194 9.34 -5.65 4.57
CA ILE A 194 9.89 -6.44 5.68
C ILE A 194 11.42 -6.52 5.66
N ALA A 195 12.04 -6.20 4.52
CA ALA A 195 13.46 -5.91 4.42
C ALA A 195 13.59 -4.54 3.74
N LEU A 196 14.23 -3.60 4.43
CA LEU A 196 14.27 -2.19 4.04
C LEU A 196 15.61 -1.84 3.37
N HIS A 197 15.59 -0.77 2.57
CA HIS A 197 16.82 -0.10 2.18
C HIS A 197 17.38 0.70 3.38
N PRO A 198 18.71 0.75 3.59
CA PRO A 198 19.29 1.46 4.75
C PRO A 198 19.21 2.99 4.63
N GLU A 199 19.13 3.54 3.42
CA GLU A 199 18.97 4.97 3.18
C GLU A 199 17.54 5.33 2.77
N ARG A 200 17.17 6.60 3.02
CA ARG A 200 15.85 7.20 2.71
C ARG A 200 15.47 7.20 1.24
N THR A 201 16.43 6.99 0.35
CA THR A 201 16.27 6.88 -1.11
C THR A 201 17.45 6.11 -1.68
N LEU A 202 17.34 5.63 -2.92
CA LEU A 202 18.49 5.23 -3.73
C LEU A 202 18.54 6.09 -5.00
N LEU A 203 19.68 6.74 -5.28
CA LEU A 203 19.93 7.42 -6.55
C LEU A 203 20.78 6.48 -7.41
N ALA A 204 20.26 6.05 -8.56
CA ALA A 204 20.96 5.12 -9.43
C ALA A 204 22.21 5.77 -10.05
N ALA A 205 23.32 5.03 -10.05
CA ALA A 205 24.57 5.50 -10.64
C ALA A 205 24.59 5.29 -12.17
N ASN A 206 25.39 6.12 -12.87
CA ASN A 206 25.66 6.01 -14.31
C ASN A 206 24.43 6.08 -15.24
N LEU A 207 23.36 6.73 -14.78
CA LEU A 207 22.14 6.97 -15.53
C LEU A 207 21.76 8.46 -15.44
N PRO A 208 20.88 8.97 -16.33
CA PRO A 208 20.15 10.20 -16.05
C PRO A 208 19.50 10.13 -14.65
N PRO A 209 19.24 11.25 -13.96
CA PRO A 209 18.77 11.21 -12.58
C PRO A 209 17.56 10.30 -12.38
N LEU A 210 17.75 9.21 -11.62
CA LEU A 210 16.75 8.21 -11.30
C LEU A 210 16.79 7.90 -9.81
N VAL A 211 15.73 8.27 -9.11
CA VAL A 211 15.62 8.07 -7.66
C VAL A 211 14.53 7.05 -7.36
N PHE A 212 14.84 6.09 -6.49
CA PHE A 212 13.86 5.20 -5.87
C PHE A 212 13.51 5.73 -4.47
N ALA A 213 12.22 5.79 -4.19
CA ALA A 213 11.69 6.30 -2.93
C ALA A 213 10.41 5.56 -2.56
N GLY A 214 10.05 5.58 -1.28
CA GLY A 214 8.87 4.90 -0.76
C GLY A 214 9.05 4.44 0.68
N ASP A 215 8.03 3.76 1.20
CA ASP A 215 8.01 3.19 2.54
C ASP A 215 9.17 2.20 2.77
N ALA A 216 9.57 1.44 1.75
CA ALA A 216 10.72 0.53 1.83
C ALA A 216 12.06 1.22 2.12
N PHE A 217 12.14 2.55 2.00
CA PHE A 217 13.37 3.33 2.20
C PHE A 217 13.42 4.08 3.53
N ASN A 218 12.28 4.25 4.24
CA ASN A 218 12.28 4.95 5.54
C ASN A 218 11.22 4.40 6.51
N GLY A 219 10.81 3.14 6.33
CA GLY A 219 9.96 2.39 7.24
C GLY A 219 8.53 2.18 6.72
N PRO A 220 7.88 1.06 7.12
CA PRO A 220 6.61 0.59 6.57
C PRO A 220 5.38 1.35 7.11
N ARG A 221 5.39 2.68 7.00
CA ARG A 221 4.31 3.58 7.48
C ARG A 221 4.15 4.74 6.52
N VAL A 222 3.00 5.42 6.60
CA VAL A 222 2.72 6.67 5.88
C VAL A 222 3.83 7.70 6.11
N GLU A 223 4.28 7.87 7.35
CA GLU A 223 5.39 8.77 7.70
C GLU A 223 6.69 8.39 6.96
N GLY A 224 7.02 7.10 6.91
CA GLY A 224 8.18 6.59 6.19
C GLY A 224 8.15 6.95 4.71
N ALA A 225 7.02 6.69 4.05
CA ALA A 225 6.82 7.04 2.65
C ALA A 225 6.96 8.56 2.40
N VAL A 226 6.35 9.40 3.24
CA VAL A 226 6.42 10.87 3.11
C VAL A 226 7.87 11.36 3.26
N LEU A 227 8.57 10.91 4.30
CA LEU A 227 9.96 11.33 4.55
C LEU A 227 10.92 10.86 3.46
N SER A 228 10.69 9.68 2.87
CA SER A 228 11.43 9.20 1.70
C SER A 228 11.16 10.07 0.48
N GLY A 229 9.90 10.43 0.20
CA GLY A 229 9.54 11.32 -0.90
C GLY A 229 10.17 12.72 -0.77
N LEU A 230 10.18 13.29 0.44
CA LEU A 230 10.85 14.57 0.71
C LEU A 230 12.37 14.49 0.49
N ALA A 231 12.99 13.37 0.89
CA ALA A 231 14.41 13.14 0.63
C ALA A 231 14.71 13.00 -0.88
N ALA A 232 13.82 12.36 -1.62
CA ALA A 232 13.95 12.20 -3.08
C ALA A 232 13.90 13.54 -3.82
N ALA A 233 13.01 14.45 -3.40
CA ALA A 233 12.83 15.75 -4.02
C ALA A 233 14.08 16.64 -3.99
N VAL A 234 14.96 16.44 -2.99
CA VAL A 234 16.20 17.22 -2.83
C VAL A 234 17.47 16.44 -3.21
N ARG A 235 17.34 15.17 -3.60
CA ARG A 235 18.50 14.33 -3.96
C ARG A 235 19.08 14.81 -5.29
N ARG A 236 20.36 15.14 -5.31
CA ARG A 236 21.10 15.52 -6.51
C ARG A 236 22.22 14.51 -6.80
N PRO A 237 22.57 14.29 -8.08
CA PRO A 237 23.83 13.63 -8.42
C PRO A 237 24.98 14.37 -7.75
N LEU A 238 25.92 13.64 -7.17
CA LEU A 238 27.20 14.22 -6.79
C LEU A 238 27.90 14.62 -8.10
N LEU A 239 28.21 15.91 -8.23
CA LEU A 239 28.98 16.46 -9.35
C LEU A 239 30.44 16.01 -9.27
#